data_AF-A0A497PBL3-F1
#
_entry.id   AF-A0A497PBL3-F1
#
_cell.length_a   1.000
_cell.length_b   1.000
_cell.length_c   1.000
_cell.angle_alpha   90.00
_cell.angle_beta   90.00
_cell.angle_gamma   90.00
#
_symmetry.space_group_name_H-M   'P 1'
#
loop_
_entity.id
_entity.type
_entity.pdbx_description
1 polymer ?
#
loop_
_entity_poly.entity_id
_entity_poly.type
_entity_poly.pdbx_seq_one_letter_code
_entity_poly.pdbx_strand_id
1 'polypeptide(L)' 'MRIILIGFGSVGNSFAKILHQSDGELLQRFGLRPRIVAVVDRGGAAVDPHGLYFEKV' A
#
# COMPACT_ATOMS: atom_id res chain seq x y z
N MET A 1 -9.38 -4.80 3.03
CA MET A 1 -8.29 -5.78 3.19
C MET A 1 -7.05 -5.07 3.71
N ARG A 2 -6.32 -5.62 4.69
CA ARG A 2 -5.09 -5.01 5.23
C ARG A 2 -3.87 -5.71 4.65
N ILE A 3 -2.89 -4.95 4.17
CA ILE A 3 -1.67 -5.44 3.52
C ILE A 3 -0.46 -5.01 4.34
N ILE A 4 0.47 -5.94 4.53
CA ILE A 4 1.82 -5.66 5.04
C ILE A 4 2.78 -5.87 3.87
N LEU A 5 3.63 -4.88 3.58
CA LEU A 5 4.68 -4.99 2.58
C LEU A 5 6.03 -5.24 3.26
N ILE A 6 6.77 -6.22 2.76
CA ILE A 6 8.15 -6.50 3.17
C ILE A 6 9.04 -6.18 1.97
N GLY A 7 9.83 -5.12 2.10
CA GLY A 7 10.60 -4.43 1.06
C GLY A 7 9.85 -3.21 0.52
N PHE A 8 10.51 -2.05 0.49
CA PHE A 8 9.96 -0.81 -0.10
C PHE A 8 10.94 -0.11 -1.05
N GLY A 9 11.65 -0.92 -1.83
CA GLY A 9 12.41 -0.45 -2.98
C GLY A 9 11.51 -0.08 -4.17
N SER A 10 12.05 -0.19 -5.38
CA SER A 10 11.33 0.16 -6.62
C SER A 10 9.98 -0.58 -6.78
N VAL A 11 9.94 -1.87 -6.46
CA VAL A 11 8.73 -2.70 -6.59
C VAL A 11 7.67 -2.31 -5.56
N GLY A 12 8.04 -2.23 -4.27
CA GLY A 12 7.11 -1.88 -3.20
C GLY A 12 6.51 -0.49 -3.40
N ASN A 13 7.34 0.48 -3.82
CA ASN A 13 6.89 1.82 -4.17
C ASN A 13 5.93 1.81 -5.37
N SER A 14 6.27 1.10 -6.45
CA SER A 14 5.41 1.03 -7.65
C SER A 14 4.08 0.35 -7.35
N PHE A 15 4.10 -0.72 -6.54
CA PHE A 15 2.91 -1.40 -6.08
C PHE A 15 2.00 -0.47 -5.25
N ALA A 16 2.57 0.29 -4.29
CA ALA A 16 1.80 1.24 -3.51
C ALA A 16 1.14 2.33 -4.38
N LYS A 17 1.85 2.83 -5.41
CA LYS A 17 1.31 3.80 -6.37
C LYS A 17 0.15 3.22 -7.19
N ILE A 18 0.30 2.02 -7.75
CA ILE A 18 -0.75 1.33 -8.52
C ILE A 18 -1.97 1.08 -7.62
N LEU A 19 -1.75 0.56 -6.42
CA LEU A 19 -2.84 0.26 -5.48
C LEU A 19 -3.65 1.52 -5.14
N HIS A 20 -2.99 2.66 -4.97
CA HIS A 20 -3.64 3.94 -4.72
C HIS A 20 -4.41 4.46 -5.95
N GLN A 21 -3.82 4.34 -7.15
CA GLN A 21 -4.45 4.77 -8.40
C GLN A 21 -5.66 3.90 -8.78
N SER A 22 -5.60 2.60 -8.48
CA SER A 22 -6.63 1.62 -8.82
C SER A 22 -7.71 1.45 -7.74
N ASP A 23 -7.75 2.24 -6.65
CA ASP A 23 -8.73 2.05 -5.54
C ASP A 23 -10.18 2.04 -6.03
N GLY A 24 -10.53 2.96 -6.94
CA GLY A 24 -11.88 3.03 -7.52
C GLY A 24 -12.22 1.81 -8.39
N GLU A 25 -11.26 1.37 -9.22
CA GLU A 25 -11.43 0.21 -10.10
C GLU A 25 -11.57 -1.08 -9.28
N LEU A 26 -10.72 -1.25 -8.25
CA LEU A 26 -10.73 -2.41 -7.38
C LEU A 26 -12.03 -2.50 -6.58
N LEU A 27 -12.57 -1.36 -6.15
CA LEU A 27 -13.87 -1.30 -5.52
C LEU A 27 -14.98 -1.70 -6.49
N GLN A 28 -14.99 -1.14 -7.70
CA GLN A 28 -16.07 -1.39 -8.66
C GLN A 28 -16.08 -2.83 -9.20
N ARG A 29 -14.90 -3.38 -9.53
CA ARG A 29 -14.80 -4.70 -10.16
C ARG A 29 -14.79 -5.85 -9.17
N PHE A 30 -14.23 -5.64 -7.97
CA PHE A 30 -13.96 -6.71 -7.02
C PHE A 30 -14.51 -6.44 -5.61
N GLY A 31 -15.11 -5.28 -5.35
CA GLY A 31 -15.58 -4.91 -4.01
C GLY A 31 -14.44 -4.70 -3.00
N LEU A 32 -13.20 -4.51 -3.48
CA LEU A 32 -12.02 -4.44 -2.64
C LEU A 32 -11.60 -3.00 -2.36
N ARG A 33 -11.34 -2.71 -1.09
CA ARG A 33 -10.60 -1.53 -0.62
C ARG A 33 -9.34 -2.02 0.12
N PRO A 34 -8.27 -2.36 -0.61
CA PRO A 34 -7.00 -2.74 0.01
C PRO A 34 -6.33 -1.53 0.65
N ARG A 35 -5.67 -1.76 1.78
CA ARG A 35 -4.99 -0.71 2.55
C ARG A 35 -3.67 -1.26 3.07
N ILE A 36 -2.56 -0.61 2.73
CA ILE A 36 -1.27 -0.95 3.29
C ILE A 36 -1.22 -0.38 4.71
N VAL A 37 -1.06 -1.24 5.71
CA VAL A 37 -1.03 -0.87 7.13
C VAL A 37 0.37 -0.98 7.72
N ALA A 38 1.29 -1.64 7.03
CA ALA A 38 2.68 -1.67 7.42
C ALA A 38 3.59 -1.85 6.22
N VAL A 39 4.78 -1.28 6.33
CA VAL A 39 5.90 -1.46 5.39
C VAL A 39 7.14 -1.74 6.24
N VAL A 40 7.88 -2.80 5.90
CA VAL A 40 9.14 -3.18 6.55
C VAL A 40 10.23 -3.18 5.49
N ASP A 41 11.39 -2.59 5.76
CA ASP A 41 12.58 -2.71 4.92
C ASP A 41 13.83 -2.81 5.82
N ARG A 42 15.03 -2.85 5.23
CA ARG A 42 16.31 -2.92 5.95
C ARG A 42 16.50 -1.82 6.99
N GLY A 43 15.85 -0.66 6.82
CA GLY A 43 15.91 0.47 7.75
C GLY A 43 14.94 0.40 8.94
N GLY A 44 14.03 -0.57 8.97
CA GLY A 44 13.00 -0.69 10.00
C GLY A 44 11.59 -0.83 9.43
N ALA A 45 10.58 -0.42 10.21
CA ALA A 45 9.19 -0.56 9.84
C ALA A 45 8.37 0.72 10.12
N ALA A 46 7.44 1.03 9.22
CA ALA A 46 6.35 1.96 9.44
C ALA A 46 5.06 1.15 9.61
N VAL A 47 4.26 1.48 10.62
CA VAL A 47 3.01 0.77 10.94
C VAL A 47 1.93 1.78 11.29
N ASP A 48 0.80 1.70 10.60
CA ASP A 48 -0.44 2.42 10.93
C ASP A 48 -1.66 1.50 10.71
N PRO A 49 -2.36 1.08 11.78
CA PRO A 49 -3.58 0.27 11.66
C PRO A 49 -4.69 0.92 10.84
N HIS A 50 -4.68 2.26 10.74
CA HIS A 50 -5.59 3.07 9.93
C HIS A 50 -5.08 3.28 8.50
N GLY A 51 -3.90 2.78 8.15
CA GLY A 51 -3.33 2.80 6.80
C GLY A 51 -2.28 3.86 6.61
N LEU A 52 -1.19 3.47 5.96
CA LEU A 52 -0.12 4.37 5.59
C LEU A 52 -0.53 5.25 4.40
N TYR A 53 -0.22 6.53 4.50
CA TYR A 53 -0.38 7.49 3.42
C TYR A 53 0.90 7.57 2.60
N PHE A 54 0.78 7.44 1.28
CA PHE A 54 1.89 7.59 0.34
C PHE A 54 1.67 8.88 -0.46
N GLU A 55 2.53 9.88 -0.26
CA GLU A 55 2.50 11.08 -1.10
C GLU A 55 2.91 10.74 -2.53
N LYS A 56 2.28 11.42 -3.50
CA LYS A 56 2.72 11.40 -4.90
C LYS A 56 4.03 12.17 -5.00
N VAL A 57 5.16 11.48 -4.79
CA VAL A 57 6.47 11.94 -5.29
C VAL A 57 6.56 11.66 -6.77
#